data_AF-A0A353T5R2-F1
#
_entry.id   AF-A0A353T5R2-F1
#
_cell.length_a   1.000
_cell.length_b   1.000
_cell.length_c   1.000
_cell.angle_alpha   90.00
_cell.angle_beta   90.00
_cell.angle_gamma   90.00
#
_symmetry.space_group_name_H-M   'P 1'
#
loop_
_entity.id
_entity.type
_entity.pdbx_description
1 polymer ?
#
loop_
_entity_poly.entity_id
_entity_poly.type
_entity_poly.pdbx_seq_one_letter_code
_entity_poly.pdbx_strand_id
1 'polypeptide(L)'
;KKYKQCHEAFDEKIASYRRKGHIVPPRKIIKIPEQISKIRESAKINVAVLDAVAEQIQEGMSTEDIDRIVYQKTIDLGGTPAQLGYEGFPKSVCTSINEEVCHGIPSK
;
A
#
# COMPACT_ATOMS: atom_id res chain seq x y z
N LYS A 1 -26.47 -11.60 25.35
CA LYS A 1 -27.39 -11.46 24.18
C LYS A 1 -26.85 -10.53 23.08
N LYS A 2 -26.27 -9.36 23.39
CA LYS A 2 -25.73 -8.40 22.39
C LYS A 2 -24.65 -8.96 21.43
N TYR A 3 -23.76 -9.84 21.89
CA TYR A 3 -22.65 -10.35 21.06
C TYR A 3 -23.11 -11.20 19.86
N LYS A 4 -24.16 -12.02 20.04
CA LYS A 4 -24.65 -12.93 18.99
C LYS A 4 -25.17 -12.14 17.79
N GLN A 5 -25.95 -11.10 18.02
CA GLN A 5 -26.66 -10.41 16.94
C GLN A 5 -25.76 -9.58 16.00
N CYS A 6 -24.58 -9.12 16.44
CA CYS A 6 -23.68 -8.28 15.62
C CYS A 6 -22.52 -9.04 14.96
N HIS A 7 -22.12 -10.21 15.45
CA HIS A 7 -20.94 -10.94 14.95
C HIS A 7 -21.21 -12.34 14.39
N GLU A 8 -22.36 -12.96 14.75
CA GLU A 8 -22.66 -14.36 14.39
C GLU A 8 -22.71 -14.58 12.88
N ALA A 9 -23.29 -13.66 12.10
CA ALA A 9 -23.33 -13.78 10.65
C ALA A 9 -21.93 -13.79 10.00
N PHE A 10 -21.00 -13.01 10.55
CA PHE A 10 -19.62 -12.99 10.08
C PHE A 10 -18.89 -14.27 10.48
N ASP A 11 -19.03 -14.70 11.73
CA ASP A 11 -18.39 -15.92 12.23
C ASP A 11 -18.90 -17.17 11.48
N GLU A 12 -20.20 -17.25 11.17
CA GLU A 12 -20.78 -18.33 10.38
C GLU A 12 -20.28 -18.33 8.94
N LYS A 13 -20.15 -17.14 8.32
CA LYS A 13 -19.55 -17.02 6.98
C LYS A 13 -18.12 -17.55 6.98
N ILE A 14 -17.31 -17.17 7.96
CA ILE A 14 -15.93 -17.63 8.11
C ILE A 14 -15.87 -19.14 8.38
N ALA A 15 -16.75 -19.68 9.23
CA ALA A 15 -16.87 -21.11 9.48
C ALA A 15 -17.28 -21.88 8.21
N SER A 16 -18.14 -21.30 7.38
CA SER A 16 -18.53 -21.91 6.09
C SER A 16 -17.35 -22.11 5.15
N TYR A 17 -16.43 -21.13 5.08
CA TYR A 17 -15.22 -21.26 4.27
C TYR A 17 -14.29 -22.34 4.82
N ARG A 18 -14.15 -22.46 6.15
CA ARG A 18 -13.39 -23.57 6.76
C ARG A 18 -13.97 -24.93 6.41
N ARG A 19 -15.29 -25.08 6.51
CA ARG A 19 -16.00 -26.34 6.17
C ARG A 19 -15.84 -26.72 4.70
N LYS A 20 -15.66 -25.75 3.80
CA LYS A 20 -15.36 -25.96 2.38
C LYS A 20 -13.88 -26.29 2.10
N GLY A 21 -13.03 -26.37 3.13
CA GLY A 21 -11.61 -26.68 2.98
C GLY A 21 -10.72 -25.49 2.61
N HIS A 22 -11.23 -24.26 2.65
CA HIS A 22 -10.40 -23.08 2.37
C HIS A 22 -9.51 -22.72 3.57
N ILE A 23 -8.31 -22.20 3.28
CA ILE A 23 -7.45 -21.55 4.27
C ILE A 23 -8.13 -20.27 4.73
N VAL A 24 -8.39 -20.17 6.03
CA VAL A 24 -9.06 -19.01 6.63
C VAL A 24 -8.09 -18.28 7.55
N PRO A 25 -7.77 -17.00 7.28
CA PRO A 25 -6.83 -16.25 8.08
C PRO A 25 -7.37 -15.93 9.48
N PRO A 26 -6.51 -15.59 10.45
CA PRO A 26 -6.93 -15.12 11.76
C PRO A 26 -7.80 -13.86 11.65
N ARG A 27 -8.79 -13.72 12.54
CA ARG A 27 -9.73 -12.59 12.53
C ARG A 27 -9.03 -11.23 12.54
N LYS A 28 -7.89 -11.12 13.24
CA LYS A 28 -7.09 -9.88 13.35
C LYS A 28 -6.66 -9.28 12.00
N ILE A 29 -6.52 -10.10 10.94
CA ILE A 29 -6.07 -9.60 9.62
C ILE A 29 -7.22 -9.46 8.61
N ILE A 30 -8.42 -9.95 8.92
CA ILE A 30 -9.60 -9.78 8.07
C ILE A 30 -10.13 -8.36 8.26
N LYS A 31 -10.17 -7.60 7.16
CA LYS A 31 -10.53 -6.18 7.20
C LYS A 31 -12.04 -5.98 7.34
N ILE A 32 -12.42 -5.03 8.19
CA ILE A 32 -13.82 -4.59 8.33
C ILE A 32 -14.16 -3.53 7.27
N PRO A 33 -15.45 -3.25 6.99
CA PRO A 33 -15.85 -2.29 5.96
C PRO A 33 -15.18 -0.92 6.06
N GLU A 34 -15.02 -0.38 7.27
CA GLU A 34 -14.34 0.90 7.50
C GLU A 34 -12.86 0.86 7.10
N GLN A 35 -12.13 -0.20 7.49
CA GLN A 35 -10.73 -0.38 7.11
C GLN A 35 -10.57 -0.50 5.60
N ILE A 36 -11.46 -1.25 4.94
CA ILE A 36 -11.47 -1.36 3.48
C ILE A 36 -11.71 0.01 2.85
N SER A 37 -12.62 0.82 3.39
CA SER A 37 -12.86 2.19 2.91
C SER A 37 -11.62 3.06 3.03
N LYS A 38 -10.93 3.02 4.17
CA LYS A 38 -9.68 3.78 4.38
C LYS A 38 -8.55 3.32 3.46
N ILE A 39 -8.43 2.01 3.21
CA ILE A 39 -7.49 1.47 2.21
C ILE A 39 -7.79 2.03 0.83
N ARG A 40 -9.07 2.14 0.43
CA ARG A 40 -9.44 2.74 -0.86
C ARG A 40 -9.04 4.21 -0.97
N GLU A 41 -9.22 5.00 0.08
CA GLU A 41 -8.77 6.41 0.05
C GLU A 41 -7.25 6.53 -0.05
N SER A 42 -6.50 5.69 0.68
CA SER A 42 -5.03 5.62 0.55
C SER A 42 -4.60 5.18 -0.85
N ALA A 43 -5.31 4.23 -1.47
CA ALA A 43 -5.02 3.77 -2.82
C ALA A 43 -5.20 4.87 -3.88
N LYS A 44 -6.16 5.79 -3.72
CA LYS A 44 -6.32 6.95 -4.62
C LYS A 44 -5.08 7.84 -4.63
N ILE A 45 -4.50 8.08 -3.46
CA ILE A 45 -3.24 8.84 -3.33
C ILE A 45 -2.11 8.09 -4.05
N ASN A 46 -1.98 6.78 -3.80
CA ASN A 46 -0.94 5.97 -4.42
C ASN A 46 -1.03 5.98 -5.96
N VAL A 47 -2.24 5.91 -6.52
CA VAL A 47 -2.46 6.03 -7.98
C VAL A 47 -2.04 7.42 -8.46
N ALA A 48 -2.49 8.49 -7.82
CA ALA A 48 -2.13 9.86 -8.23
C ALA A 48 -0.61 10.15 -8.14
N VAL A 49 0.11 9.48 -7.23
CA VAL A 49 1.57 9.54 -7.13
C VAL A 49 2.22 8.82 -8.31
N LEU A 50 1.75 7.62 -8.67
CA LEU A 50 2.27 6.87 -9.81
C LEU A 50 2.00 7.61 -11.14
N ASP A 51 0.82 8.20 -11.29
CA ASP A 51 0.46 9.03 -12.45
C ASP A 51 1.40 10.23 -12.59
N ALA A 52 1.69 10.93 -11.48
CA ALA A 52 2.60 12.08 -11.49
C ALA A 52 4.04 11.70 -11.88
N VAL A 53 4.50 10.49 -11.53
CA VAL A 53 5.79 9.98 -12.00
C VAL A 53 5.73 9.67 -13.49
N ALA A 54 4.68 8.97 -13.94
CA ALA A 54 4.52 8.59 -15.35
C ALA A 54 4.44 9.81 -16.30
N GLU A 55 3.84 10.91 -15.85
CA GLU A 55 3.76 12.17 -16.62
C GLU A 55 5.10 12.88 -16.79
N GLN A 56 6.06 12.67 -15.88
CA GLN A 56 7.31 13.42 -15.82
C GLN A 56 8.53 12.59 -16.21
N ILE A 57 8.49 11.27 -16.04
CA ILE A 57 9.63 10.40 -16.28
C ILE A 57 10.07 10.45 -17.75
N GLN A 58 11.36 10.71 -17.96
CA GLN A 58 11.94 10.83 -19.29
C GLN A 58 13.45 10.49 -19.26
N GLU A 59 14.02 10.28 -20.44
CA GLU A 59 15.46 10.05 -20.60
C GLU A 59 16.27 11.19 -19.99
N GLY A 60 17.38 10.81 -19.34
CA GLY A 60 18.30 11.75 -18.68
C GLY A 60 17.93 12.13 -17.25
N MET A 61 16.79 11.68 -16.72
CA MET A 61 16.46 11.82 -15.29
C MET A 61 17.21 10.79 -14.44
N SER A 62 17.66 11.22 -13.26
CA SER A 62 18.15 10.33 -12.22
C SER A 62 16.99 9.70 -11.44
N THR A 63 17.24 8.59 -10.77
CA THR A 63 16.22 7.99 -9.89
C THR A 63 15.95 8.84 -8.65
N GLU A 64 16.92 9.67 -8.24
CA GLU A 64 16.72 10.72 -7.24
C GLU A 64 15.65 11.74 -7.67
N ASP A 65 15.53 12.04 -8.97
CA ASP A 65 14.48 12.95 -9.46
C ASP A 65 13.09 12.32 -9.30
N ILE A 66 12.98 11.01 -9.53
CA ILE A 66 11.76 10.22 -9.30
C ILE A 66 11.40 10.21 -7.81
N ASP A 67 12.37 10.01 -6.92
CA ASP A 67 12.16 10.06 -5.47
C ASP A 67 11.56 11.39 -5.01
N ARG A 68 12.06 12.52 -5.53
CA ARG A 68 11.54 13.85 -5.21
C ARG A 68 10.10 14.05 -5.68
N ILE A 69 9.74 13.54 -6.87
CA ILE A 69 8.36 13.58 -7.36
C ILE A 69 7.45 12.78 -6.43
N VAL A 70 7.85 11.56 -6.06
CA VAL A 70 7.06 10.69 -5.17
C VAL A 70 6.89 11.34 -3.80
N TYR A 71 7.98 11.84 -3.20
CA TYR A 71 7.93 12.51 -1.91
C TYR A 71 6.94 13.69 -1.96
N GLN A 72 7.14 14.62 -2.90
CA GLN A 72 6.36 15.85 -2.98
C GLN A 72 4.87 15.55 -3.23
N LYS A 73 4.56 14.71 -4.22
CA LYS A 73 3.18 14.38 -4.54
C LYS A 73 2.48 13.64 -3.40
N THR A 74 3.21 12.81 -2.66
CA THR A 74 2.67 12.11 -1.49
C THR A 74 2.30 13.08 -0.38
N ILE A 75 3.19 14.02 -0.02
CA ILE A 75 2.90 14.99 1.05
C ILE A 75 1.84 16.02 0.65
N ASP A 76 1.81 16.43 -0.62
CA ASP A 76 0.81 17.39 -1.14
C ASP A 76 -0.62 16.84 -1.04
N LEU A 77 -0.77 15.51 -1.17
CA LEU A 77 -2.04 14.81 -1.02
C LEU A 77 -2.33 14.39 0.43
N GLY A 78 -1.51 14.82 1.40
CA GLY A 78 -1.66 14.50 2.82
C GLY A 78 -1.26 13.06 3.18
N GLY A 79 -0.53 12.38 2.30
CA GLY A 79 0.02 11.05 2.54
C GLY A 79 1.33 11.08 3.32
N THR A 80 1.82 9.90 3.67
CA THR A 80 3.16 9.69 4.26
C THR A 80 3.95 8.74 3.37
N PRO A 81 5.19 9.06 2.96
CA PRO A 81 6.03 8.14 2.22
C PRO A 81 6.38 6.91 3.07
N ALA A 82 5.70 5.79 2.82
CA ALA A 82 5.72 4.64 3.72
C ALA A 82 7.11 3.97 3.83
N GLN A 83 7.95 4.12 2.80
CA GLN A 83 9.29 3.53 2.77
C GLN A 83 10.32 4.38 3.48
N LEU A 84 10.09 5.69 3.64
CA LEU A 84 11.06 6.60 4.22
C LEU A 84 11.26 6.29 5.70
N GLY A 85 12.45 5.79 6.03
CA GLY A 85 12.82 5.32 7.37
C GLY A 85 12.34 3.91 7.71
N TYR A 86 11.62 3.22 6.82
CA TYR A 86 11.18 1.84 7.05
C TYR A 86 12.38 0.90 7.11
N GLU A 87 12.63 0.31 8.27
CA GLU A 87 13.81 -0.54 8.53
C GLU A 87 15.15 0.13 8.14
N GLY A 88 15.21 1.47 8.19
CA GLY A 88 16.39 2.25 7.80
C GLY A 88 16.49 2.58 6.31
N PHE A 89 15.47 2.27 5.49
CA PHE A 89 15.45 2.64 4.08
C PHE A 89 15.46 4.17 3.91
N PRO A 90 16.38 4.74 3.11
CA PRO A 90 16.69 6.18 3.19
C PRO A 90 15.85 7.06 2.27
N LYS A 91 14.97 6.48 1.44
CA LYS A 91 14.25 7.17 0.36
C LYS A 91 12.74 6.96 0.44
N SER A 92 12.00 7.73 -0.33
CA SER A 92 10.55 7.76 -0.35
C SER A 92 9.93 6.70 -1.27
N VAL A 93 10.71 6.24 -2.24
CA VAL A 93 10.35 5.19 -3.19
C VAL A 93 11.55 4.28 -3.48
N CYS A 94 11.29 3.05 -3.92
CA CYS A 94 12.29 2.19 -4.52
C CYS A 94 12.28 2.37 -6.04
N THR A 95 13.45 2.44 -6.66
CA THR A 95 13.62 2.47 -8.12
C THR A 95 14.57 1.36 -8.52
N SER A 96 14.09 0.37 -9.27
CA SER A 96 14.86 -0.82 -9.63
C SER A 96 15.09 -0.88 -11.13
N ILE A 97 16.33 -0.58 -11.54
CA ILE A 97 16.71 -0.48 -12.94
C ILE A 97 17.31 -1.82 -13.41
N ASN A 98 16.89 -2.27 -14.60
CA ASN A 98 17.47 -3.42 -15.32
C ASN A 98 17.53 -4.72 -14.48
N GLU A 99 18.73 -5.14 -14.05
CA GLU A 99 18.97 -6.36 -13.29
C GLU A 99 18.58 -6.26 -11.81
N GLU A 100 18.30 -5.05 -11.32
CA GLU A 100 17.87 -4.85 -9.95
C GLU A 100 16.46 -5.41 -9.76
N VAL A 101 16.32 -6.46 -8.94
CA VAL A 101 15.05 -7.20 -8.80
C VAL A 101 13.98 -6.36 -8.11
N CYS A 102 14.32 -5.73 -6.99
CA CYS A 102 13.43 -4.88 -6.20
C CYS A 102 14.25 -4.06 -5.20
N HIS A 103 13.62 -3.05 -4.60
CA HIS A 103 14.16 -2.25 -3.50
C HIS A 103 15.44 -1.46 -3.82
N GLY A 104 15.61 -1.07 -5.08
CA GLY A 104 16.71 -0.20 -5.45
C GLY A 104 16.59 1.18 -4.82
N ILE A 105 17.72 1.71 -4.35
CA ILE A 105 17.77 3.00 -3.65
C ILE A 105 17.96 4.11 -4.68
N PRO A 106 17.02 5.07 -4.78
CA PRO A 106 17.19 6.27 -5.60
C PRO A 106 18.55 6.95 -5.39
N SER A 107 19.20 7.30 -6.50
CA SER A 107 20.53 7.90 -6.55
C SER A 107 20.70 8.81 -7.77
N LYS A 108 21.80 9.58 -7.80
CA LYS A 108 22.15 10.51 -8.88
C LYS A 108 22.89 9.81 -10.02
#